data_AF-A0AAP9MMH6-F1
#
_entry.id   AF-A0AAP9MMH6-F1
#
_cell.length_a   1.000
_cell.length_b   1.000
_cell.length_c   1.000
_cell.angle_alpha   90.00
_cell.angle_beta   90.00
_cell.angle_gamma   90.00
#
_symmetry.space_group_name_H-M   'P 1'
#
loop_
_entity.id
_entity.type
_entity.pdbx_description
1 polymer ?
#
loop_
_entity_poly.entity_id
_entity_poly.type
_entity_poly.pdbx_seq_one_letter_code
_entity_poly.pdbx_strand_id
1 'polypeptide(L)'
;MCDTKRSIGRKCESGLAANVPLRGVFVQDYDSHTQPKLTNRRIQMDAQTRRRERRAEKQAQWKAANPLLVGVSAKPVNRPILSLNRKPKSRVESALNPIDLTVLAEYHEQIESNLQRIERKNQRTWYSKPGERGITCSGRQKIKGKSIPLT
;
A
#
# COMPACT_ATOMS: atom_id res chain seq x y z
N MET A 1 -24.65 -34.82 19.03
CA MET A 1 -23.68 -35.92 19.16
C MET A 1 -24.41 -37.23 18.96
N CYS A 2 -24.33 -37.78 17.74
CA CYS A 2 -24.61 -39.17 17.43
C CYS A 2 -23.69 -39.51 16.25
N ASP A 3 -22.51 -40.04 16.58
CA ASP A 3 -21.59 -40.68 15.65
C ASP A 3 -22.17 -42.03 15.19
N THR A 4 -22.05 -42.34 13.90
CA THR A 4 -21.74 -43.72 13.49
C THR A 4 -21.02 -43.74 12.14
N LYS A 5 -19.72 -44.01 12.21
CA LYS A 5 -18.86 -44.41 11.09
C LYS A 5 -19.21 -45.83 10.62
N ARG A 6 -18.56 -46.25 9.51
CA ARG A 6 -18.31 -47.64 9.01
C ARG A 6 -19.21 -47.96 7.80
N SER A 7 -18.75 -48.45 6.63
CA SER A 7 -17.47 -49.01 6.21
C SER A 7 -17.50 -49.50 4.75
N ILE A 8 -16.32 -49.46 4.12
CA ILE A 8 -15.70 -50.52 3.29
C ILE A 8 -16.35 -50.86 1.94
N GLY A 9 -15.59 -50.56 0.89
CA GLY A 9 -15.85 -50.99 -0.47
C GLY A 9 -15.64 -52.48 -0.73
N ARG A 10 -16.12 -52.92 -1.88
CA ARG A 10 -15.74 -54.18 -2.52
C ARG A 10 -15.56 -53.96 -4.01
N LYS A 11 -14.31 -54.09 -4.45
CA LYS A 11 -13.96 -54.51 -5.81
C LYS A 11 -14.39 -55.97 -5.94
N CYS A 12 -15.08 -56.31 -7.00
CA CYS A 12 -15.24 -57.69 -7.46
C CYS A 12 -14.91 -57.70 -8.95
N GLU A 13 -13.66 -58.06 -9.26
CA GLU A 13 -13.29 -58.61 -10.56
C GLU A 13 -13.42 -60.13 -10.46
N SER A 14 -14.15 -60.73 -11.39
CA SER A 14 -13.95 -62.12 -11.80
C SER A 14 -14.70 -62.32 -13.11
N GLY A 15 -13.97 -62.44 -14.22
CA GLY A 15 -14.53 -63.01 -15.45
C GLY A 15 -14.69 -64.52 -15.33
N LEU A 16 -15.49 -65.11 -16.23
CA LEU A 16 -15.20 -66.36 -16.94
C LEU A 16 -16.27 -66.59 -18.03
N ALA A 17 -15.80 -67.05 -19.18
CA ALA A 17 -16.49 -67.15 -20.45
C ALA A 17 -17.42 -68.37 -20.56
N ALA A 18 -18.45 -68.27 -21.42
CA ALA A 18 -18.66 -69.16 -22.58
C ALA A 18 -20.10 -69.05 -23.13
N ASN A 19 -20.23 -68.73 -24.42
CA ASN A 19 -21.00 -69.45 -25.46
C ASN A 19 -21.41 -68.49 -26.60
N VAL A 20 -21.02 -68.89 -27.81
CA VAL A 20 -21.23 -68.26 -29.13
C VAL A 20 -22.15 -69.20 -29.93
N PRO A 21 -22.76 -68.87 -31.10
CA PRO A 21 -23.21 -67.59 -31.69
C PRO A 21 -24.70 -67.64 -32.09
N LEU A 22 -25.40 -66.51 -32.20
CA LEU A 22 -26.40 -66.32 -33.27
C LEU A 22 -26.50 -64.86 -33.70
N ARG A 23 -26.09 -64.62 -34.95
CA ARG A 23 -26.62 -63.64 -35.91
C ARG A 23 -26.71 -62.16 -35.49
N GLY A 24 -25.69 -61.41 -35.92
CA GLY A 24 -25.90 -60.27 -36.83
C GLY A 24 -26.23 -58.90 -36.23
N VAL A 25 -25.66 -57.90 -36.92
CA VAL A 25 -26.06 -56.49 -37.02
C VAL A 25 -25.29 -55.48 -36.12
N PHE A 26 -24.25 -54.92 -36.77
CA PHE A 26 -23.83 -53.52 -36.76
C PHE A 26 -23.21 -52.93 -35.46
N VAL A 27 -21.87 -53.01 -35.40
CA VAL A 27 -21.03 -52.16 -34.54
C VAL A 27 -20.95 -50.78 -35.20
N GLN A 28 -21.51 -49.76 -34.56
CA GLN A 28 -21.12 -48.38 -34.81
C GLN A 28 -20.13 -47.98 -33.73
N ASP A 29 -18.87 -47.84 -34.15
CA ASP A 29 -17.82 -47.22 -33.36
C ASP A 29 -18.25 -45.79 -33.02
N TYR A 30 -18.59 -45.56 -31.76
CA TYR A 30 -18.79 -44.21 -31.23
C TYR A 30 -17.41 -43.56 -31.09
N ASP A 31 -16.90 -43.04 -32.21
CA ASP A 31 -15.69 -42.24 -32.25
C ASP A 31 -15.97 -40.94 -31.47
N SER A 32 -15.35 -40.81 -30.29
CA SER A 32 -15.53 -39.68 -29.39
C SER A 32 -14.96 -38.42 -30.05
N HIS A 33 -15.81 -37.70 -30.77
CA HIS A 33 -15.54 -36.37 -31.30
C HIS A 33 -15.23 -35.39 -30.16
N THR A 34 -13.97 -35.38 -29.73
CA THR A 34 -13.40 -34.27 -28.98
C THR A 34 -13.34 -33.09 -29.94
N GLN A 35 -14.24 -32.11 -29.75
CA GLN A 35 -14.28 -30.94 -30.63
C GLN A 35 -12.93 -30.20 -30.59
N PRO A 36 -12.32 -29.88 -31.74
CA PRO A 36 -11.12 -29.06 -31.76
C PRO A 36 -11.46 -27.69 -31.18
N LYS A 37 -10.73 -27.25 -30.16
CA LYS A 37 -10.86 -25.89 -29.60
C LYS A 37 -10.44 -24.90 -30.69
N LEU A 38 -11.42 -24.42 -31.45
CA LEU A 38 -11.27 -23.30 -32.37
C LEU A 38 -10.80 -22.09 -31.56
N THR A 39 -9.51 -21.79 -31.57
CA THR A 39 -8.98 -20.48 -31.20
C THR A 39 -9.34 -19.49 -32.31
N ASN A 40 -10.64 -19.25 -32.47
CA ASN A 40 -11.18 -18.28 -33.39
C ASN A 40 -10.73 -16.90 -32.91
N ARG A 41 -9.64 -16.37 -33.49
CA ARG A 41 -9.26 -14.95 -33.36
C ARG A 41 -10.43 -14.00 -33.69
N ARG A 42 -11.43 -14.49 -34.42
CA ARG A 42 -12.68 -13.80 -34.76
C ARG A 42 -13.62 -13.53 -33.57
N ILE A 43 -13.48 -14.27 -32.46
CA ILE A 43 -14.24 -14.07 -31.21
C ILE A 43 -13.59 -12.99 -30.34
N GLN A 44 -12.37 -12.56 -30.66
CA GLN A 44 -11.52 -11.80 -29.76
C GLN A 44 -11.53 -10.29 -30.02
N MET A 45 -12.66 -9.73 -30.49
CA MET A 45 -12.84 -8.27 -30.60
C MET A 45 -14.09 -7.83 -29.83
N ASP A 46 -13.85 -7.18 -28.69
CA ASP A 46 -14.88 -6.54 -27.89
C ASP A 46 -15.77 -5.65 -28.77
N ALA A 47 -17.08 -5.66 -28.50
CA ALA A 47 -18.07 -4.85 -29.18
C ALA A 47 -17.68 -3.36 -29.21
N GLN A 48 -17.01 -2.88 -28.16
CA GLN A 48 -16.49 -1.52 -28.10
C GLN A 48 -15.37 -1.28 -29.13
N THR A 49 -14.47 -2.24 -29.32
CA THR A 49 -13.38 -2.16 -30.31
C THR A 49 -13.92 -2.15 -31.73
N ARG A 50 -14.89 -3.02 -32.04
CA ARG A 50 -15.58 -3.02 -33.36
C ARG A 50 -16.32 -1.72 -33.65
N ARG A 51 -16.89 -1.06 -32.62
CA ARG A 51 -17.52 0.27 -32.76
C ARG A 51 -16.49 1.38 -32.98
N ARG A 52 -15.29 1.27 -32.38
CA ARG A 52 -14.18 2.22 -32.57
C ARG A 52 -13.63 2.14 -33.99
N GLU A 53 -13.42 0.93 -34.52
CA GLU A 53 -12.93 0.69 -35.88
C GLU A 53 -13.87 1.26 -36.94
N ARG A 54 -15.18 1.00 -36.82
CA ARG A 54 -16.20 1.60 -37.71
C ARG A 54 -16.24 3.13 -37.68
N ARG A 55 -15.69 3.76 -36.65
CA ARG A 55 -15.64 5.22 -36.50
C ARG A 55 -14.22 5.77 -36.65
N ALA A 56 -13.28 4.98 -37.17
CA ALA A 56 -11.89 5.38 -37.32
C ALA A 56 -11.76 6.65 -38.17
N GLU A 57 -12.47 6.74 -39.30
CA GLU A 57 -12.46 7.93 -40.17
C GLU A 57 -12.97 9.18 -39.44
N LYS A 58 -14.09 9.07 -38.72
CA LYS A 58 -14.63 10.16 -37.90
C LYS A 58 -13.65 10.59 -36.81
N GLN A 59 -12.96 9.63 -36.19
CA GLN A 59 -11.93 9.92 -35.19
C GLN A 59 -10.69 10.55 -35.83
N ALA A 60 -10.30 10.15 -37.04
CA ALA A 60 -9.16 10.70 -37.77
C ALA A 60 -9.42 12.16 -38.14
N GLN A 61 -10.60 12.47 -38.68
CA GLN A 61 -11.01 13.84 -38.97
C GLN A 61 -11.05 14.69 -37.68
N TRP A 62 -11.57 14.13 -36.59
CA TRP A 62 -11.61 14.83 -35.31
C TRP A 62 -10.22 15.07 -34.70
N LYS A 63 -9.30 14.09 -34.82
CA LYS A 63 -7.89 14.24 -34.37
C LYS A 63 -7.11 15.23 -35.22
N ALA A 64 -7.36 15.27 -36.53
CA ALA A 64 -6.76 16.26 -37.43
C ALA A 64 -7.19 17.70 -37.07
N ALA A 65 -8.47 17.88 -36.69
CA ALA A 65 -9.00 19.17 -36.23
C ALA A 65 -8.63 19.49 -34.77
N ASN A 66 -8.39 18.49 -33.92
CA ASN A 66 -8.13 18.65 -32.48
C ASN A 66 -6.82 17.95 -32.06
N PRO A 67 -5.65 18.42 -32.53
CA PRO A 67 -4.37 17.77 -32.26
C PRO A 67 -3.98 17.77 -30.77
N LEU A 68 -4.51 18.71 -29.97
CA LEU A 68 -4.19 18.87 -28.55
C LEU A 68 -5.13 18.11 -27.59
N LEU A 69 -6.28 17.62 -28.07
CA LEU A 69 -7.35 17.02 -27.25
C LEU A 69 -7.32 15.47 -27.31
N VAL A 70 -6.13 14.88 -27.23
CA VAL A 70 -5.98 13.42 -27.09
C VAL A 70 -5.99 13.09 -25.60
N GLY A 71 -6.80 12.10 -25.19
CA GLY A 71 -7.08 11.78 -23.79
C GLY A 71 -5.84 11.78 -22.89
N VAL A 72 -5.70 12.83 -22.08
CA VAL A 72 -4.61 12.97 -21.12
C VAL A 72 -4.95 12.14 -19.89
N SER A 73 -4.19 11.07 -19.65
CA SER A 73 -4.24 10.36 -18.37
C SER A 73 -3.42 11.13 -17.34
N ALA A 74 -3.93 11.31 -16.12
CA ALA A 74 -3.15 11.87 -15.03
C ALA A 74 -1.89 11.02 -14.80
N LYS A 75 -0.70 11.64 -14.80
CA LYS A 75 0.56 10.94 -14.55
C LYS A 75 0.66 10.61 -13.05
N PRO A 76 1.09 9.39 -12.66
CA PRO A 76 1.15 8.95 -11.26
C PRO A 76 2.29 9.59 -10.44
N VAL A 77 2.94 10.65 -10.94
CA VAL A 77 4.15 11.26 -10.35
C VAL A 77 3.91 11.72 -8.91
N ASN A 78 2.68 12.11 -8.56
CA ASN A 78 2.32 12.58 -7.21
C ASN A 78 2.00 11.45 -6.21
N ARG A 79 2.00 10.18 -6.64
CA ARG A 79 1.79 9.03 -5.75
C ARG A 79 3.06 8.19 -5.74
N PRO A 80 4.01 8.41 -4.82
CA PRO A 80 5.12 7.50 -4.67
C PRO A 80 4.55 6.10 -4.42
N ILE A 81 4.71 5.21 -5.39
CA ILE A 81 4.39 3.80 -5.23
C ILE A 81 5.44 3.26 -4.26
N LEU A 82 5.07 3.14 -2.98
CA LEU A 82 5.85 2.39 -1.99
C LEU A 82 5.71 0.90 -2.30
N SER A 83 6.20 0.42 -3.45
CA SER A 83 6.33 -1.00 -3.79
C SER A 83 7.52 -1.62 -3.05
N LEU A 84 7.61 -1.35 -1.75
CA LEU A 84 8.56 -2.07 -0.90
C LEU A 84 7.95 -3.45 -0.64
N ASN A 85 8.69 -4.52 -0.94
CA ASN A 85 8.34 -5.90 -0.60
C ASN A 85 8.26 -6.07 0.93
N ARG A 86 7.18 -5.56 1.54
CA ARG A 86 6.91 -5.75 2.96
C ARG A 86 5.94 -6.91 3.07
N LYS A 87 6.40 -8.04 3.62
CA LYS A 87 5.48 -8.97 4.27
C LYS A 87 4.76 -8.16 5.36
N PRO A 88 3.42 -8.02 5.32
CA PRO A 88 2.72 -7.23 6.32
C PRO A 88 2.96 -7.86 7.69
N LYS A 89 3.30 -7.04 8.69
CA LYS A 89 3.41 -7.51 10.08
C LYS A 89 2.06 -8.11 10.50
N SER A 90 2.09 -9.22 11.25
CA SER A 90 0.86 -9.83 11.75
C SER A 90 0.16 -8.88 12.73
N ARG A 91 -1.17 -8.87 12.72
CA ARG A 91 -1.96 -8.09 13.70
C ARG A 91 -1.60 -8.46 15.14
N VAL A 92 -1.28 -9.73 15.38
CA VAL A 92 -0.87 -10.22 16.71
C VAL A 92 0.49 -9.66 17.10
N GLU A 93 1.46 -9.62 16.18
CA GLU A 93 2.78 -9.05 16.42
C GLU A 93 2.73 -7.55 16.71
N SER A 94 1.83 -6.82 16.04
CA SER A 94 1.59 -5.39 16.32
C SER A 94 0.90 -5.15 17.66
N ALA A 95 0.06 -6.07 18.13
CA ALA A 95 -0.55 -5.97 19.46
C ALA A 95 0.46 -6.26 20.58
N LEU A 96 1.36 -7.22 20.35
CA LEU A 96 2.43 -7.55 21.30
C LEU A 96 3.54 -6.50 21.33
N ASN A 97 3.83 -5.85 20.20
CA ASN A 97 4.85 -4.81 20.07
C ASN A 97 4.21 -3.49 19.60
N PRO A 98 3.51 -2.77 20.49
CA PRO A 98 2.96 -1.47 20.15
C PRO A 98 4.10 -0.48 19.82
N ILE A 99 3.76 0.60 19.12
CA ILE A 99 4.72 1.69 18.90
C ILE A 99 4.98 2.33 20.26
N ASP A 100 6.22 2.20 20.71
CA ASP A 100 6.64 2.75 21.98
C ASP A 100 7.41 4.06 21.78
N LEU A 101 6.92 5.12 22.42
CA LEU A 101 7.53 6.45 22.44
C LEU A 101 7.99 6.85 23.85
N THR A 102 7.98 5.92 24.81
CA THR A 102 8.39 6.17 26.20
C THR A 102 9.82 6.72 26.28
N VAL A 103 10.76 6.10 25.56
CA VAL A 103 12.16 6.55 25.51
C VAL A 103 12.28 7.99 25.01
N LEU A 104 11.44 8.40 24.06
CA LEU A 104 11.42 9.78 23.57
C LEU A 104 10.87 10.74 24.63
N ALA A 105 9.82 10.34 25.35
CA ALA A 105 9.26 11.13 26.44
C ALA A 105 10.26 11.30 27.60
N GLU A 106 10.92 10.21 28.03
CA GLU A 106 11.96 10.24 29.05
C GLU A 106 13.12 11.15 28.65
N TYR A 107 13.56 11.09 27.39
CA TYR A 107 14.59 11.98 26.88
C TYR A 107 14.14 13.45 26.91
N HIS A 108 12.90 13.73 26.53
CA HIS A 108 12.36 15.08 26.58
C HIS A 108 12.31 15.63 28.01
N GLU A 109 11.79 14.85 28.96
CA GLU A 109 11.75 15.22 30.38
C GLU A 109 13.15 15.47 30.95
N GLN A 110 14.15 14.68 30.54
CA GLN A 110 15.53 14.88 30.93
C GLN A 110 16.07 16.24 30.45
N ILE A 111 15.78 16.61 29.19
CA ILE A 111 16.19 17.90 28.62
C ILE A 111 15.49 19.05 29.35
N GLU A 112 14.19 18.96 29.58
CA GLU A 112 13.43 20.00 30.29
C GLU A 112 13.90 20.19 31.73
N SER A 113 14.14 19.09 32.46
CA SER A 113 14.67 19.12 33.82
C SER A 113 16.05 19.78 33.87
N ASN A 114 16.93 19.44 32.92
CA ASN A 114 18.26 20.04 32.81
C ASN A 114 18.18 21.54 32.49
N LEU A 115 17.34 21.93 31.54
CA LEU A 115 17.12 23.32 31.16
C LEU A 115 16.58 24.12 32.36
N GLN A 116 15.58 23.59 33.07
CA GLN A 116 15.01 24.22 34.25
C GLN A 116 16.04 24.38 35.38
N ARG A 117 16.94 23.41 35.57
CA ARG A 117 18.04 23.51 36.55
C ARG A 117 19.01 24.64 36.19
N ILE A 118 19.39 24.77 34.92
CA ILE A 118 20.31 25.81 34.44
C ILE A 118 19.67 27.18 34.60
N GLU A 119 18.46 27.36 34.07
CA GLU A 119 17.73 28.63 34.15
C GLU A 119 17.49 29.04 35.61
N ARG A 120 17.02 28.11 36.46
CA ARG A 120 16.82 28.41 37.88
C ARG A 120 18.12 28.81 38.57
N LYS A 121 19.24 28.15 38.28
CA LYS A 121 20.54 28.46 38.89
C LYS A 121 21.03 29.84 38.45
N ASN A 122 20.92 30.15 37.17
CA ASN A 122 21.33 31.44 36.60
C ASN A 122 20.48 32.57 37.21
N GLN A 123 19.16 32.45 37.16
CA GLN A 123 18.22 33.43 37.69
C GLN A 123 18.40 33.64 39.21
N ARG A 124 18.57 32.56 39.97
CA ARG A 124 18.79 32.63 41.43
C ARG A 124 20.07 33.37 41.79
N THR A 125 21.12 33.21 40.98
CA THR A 125 22.44 33.77 41.29
C THR A 125 22.56 35.21 40.80
N TRP A 126 22.20 35.46 39.53
CA TRP A 126 22.38 36.77 38.89
C TRP A 126 21.44 37.85 39.41
N TYR A 127 20.23 37.49 39.82
CA TYR A 127 19.20 38.45 40.29
C TYR A 127 18.87 38.27 41.77
N SER A 128 19.87 37.88 42.57
CA SER A 128 19.71 37.81 44.01
C SER A 128 19.53 39.20 44.63
N LYS A 129 18.71 39.30 45.68
CA LYS A 129 18.55 40.55 46.44
C LYS A 129 19.81 40.79 47.28
N PRO A 130 20.37 42.02 47.29
CA PRO A 130 21.46 42.35 48.18
C PRO A 130 21.01 42.28 49.64
N GLY A 131 21.94 42.02 50.55
CA GLY A 131 21.68 42.08 52.00
C GLY A 131 21.41 43.51 52.50
N GLU A 132 21.33 43.69 53.81
CA GLU A 132 20.94 44.96 54.46
C GLU A 132 21.77 46.19 54.02
N ARG A 133 23.00 45.98 53.56
CA ARG A 133 23.89 47.05 53.06
C ARG A 133 23.46 47.65 51.71
N GLY A 134 22.55 47.00 50.98
CA GLY A 134 22.12 47.42 49.65
C GLY A 134 23.13 47.12 48.52
N ILE A 135 22.93 47.73 47.35
CA ILE A 135 23.79 47.53 46.17
C ILE A 135 25.13 48.26 46.38
N THR A 136 26.25 47.54 46.29
CA THR A 136 27.59 48.07 46.57
C THR A 136 28.31 48.68 45.37
N CYS A 137 27.73 48.59 44.16
CA CYS A 137 28.31 49.06 42.91
C CYS A 137 27.28 49.88 42.09
N SER A 138 27.74 50.55 41.02
CA SER A 138 26.89 51.39 40.16
C SER A 138 27.08 51.03 38.69
N GLY A 139 25.99 50.82 37.93
CA GLY A 139 26.05 50.36 36.53
C GLY A 139 26.67 51.36 35.53
N ARG A 140 26.50 52.67 35.75
CA ARG A 140 27.13 53.78 34.98
C ARG A 140 27.11 53.66 33.45
N GLN A 141 26.20 52.86 32.88
CA GLN A 141 26.09 52.67 31.44
C GLN A 141 25.76 54.01 30.74
N LYS A 142 26.55 54.38 29.72
CA LYS A 142 26.33 55.58 28.91
C LYS A 142 26.34 55.20 27.44
N ILE A 143 25.35 55.70 26.68
CA ILE A 143 25.26 55.53 25.23
C ILE A 143 25.55 56.88 24.56
N LYS A 144 26.32 56.87 23.48
CA LYS A 144 26.61 58.05 22.66
C LYS A 144 25.88 57.94 21.31
N GLY A 145 25.55 59.10 20.74
CA GLY A 145 24.93 59.20 19.43
C GLY A 145 25.85 58.67 18.33
N LYS A 146 25.24 58.23 17.24
CA LYS A 146 25.92 57.75 16.03
C LYS A 146 25.26 58.44 14.83
N SER A 147 26.03 58.72 13.79
CA SER A 147 25.47 59.15 12.50
C SER A 147 24.96 57.90 11.78
N ILE A 148 23.63 57.72 11.74
CA ILE A 148 22.98 56.57 11.07
C ILE A 148 22.35 57.09 9.77
N PRO A 149 22.79 56.64 8.59
CA PRO A 149 22.19 57.03 7.32
C PRO A 149 20.78 56.44 7.17
N LEU A 150 19.88 57.22 6.57
CA LEU A 150 18.53 56.79 6.20
C LEU A 150 18.54 56.41 4.72
N THR A 151 18.46 55.11 4.44
CA THR A 151 18.19 54.53 3.11
C THR A 151 16.72 54.25 2.94
#